data_AF-D4XU05-F1
#
_entry.id   AF-D4XU05-F1
#
_cell.length_a   1.000
_cell.length_b   1.000
_cell.length_c   1.000
_cell.angle_alpha   90.00
_cell.angle_beta   90.00
_cell.angle_gamma   90.00
#
_symmetry.space_group_name_H-M   'P 1'
#
loop_
_entity.id
_entity.type
_entity.pdbx_description
1 polymer ?
#
loop_
_entity_poly.entity_id
_entity_poly.type
_entity_poly.pdbx_seq_one_letter_code
_entity_poly.pdbx_strand_id
1 'polypeptide(L)'
;MSIDPKAEVSEWISKLGLTELPMNWVISITLSTVPIEHLFYKRNKLKPESIKLRLSVPEYGLWCVQLDRHDDLFQAQWRPNSDFRVQSQQLKYQRFVEWPRLHSLSEFPRLVADIEKCLSIRFLRHVDIGARLLDSEMLSRNKSIFEWLAPCADTIGHTMQS
;
A
#
# COMPACT_ATOMS: atom_id res chain seq x y z
N MET A 1 -15.44 14.50 9.78
CA MET A 1 -14.42 14.84 10.80
C MET A 1 -13.07 14.80 10.09
N SER A 2 -12.34 15.91 10.02
CA SER A 2 -10.99 15.90 9.46
C SER A 2 -10.06 15.34 10.54
N ILE A 3 -9.35 14.25 10.25
CA ILE A 3 -8.35 13.68 11.16
C ILE A 3 -7.03 14.39 10.86
N ASP A 4 -6.29 14.80 11.89
CA ASP A 4 -4.91 15.25 11.70
C ASP A 4 -4.08 14.06 11.19
N PRO A 5 -3.57 14.10 9.95
CA PRO A 5 -2.87 12.97 9.37
C PRO A 5 -1.62 12.57 10.18
N LYS A 6 -0.98 13.53 10.86
CA LYS A 6 0.19 13.23 11.71
C LYS A 6 -0.22 12.47 12.96
N ALA A 7 -1.33 12.86 13.59
CA ALA A 7 -1.88 12.15 14.74
C ALA A 7 -2.28 10.72 14.36
N GLU A 8 -2.89 10.53 13.18
CA GLU A 8 -3.24 9.20 12.68
C GLU A 8 -2.00 8.30 12.48
N VAL A 9 -0.95 8.82 11.85
CA VAL A 9 0.30 8.05 11.68
C VAL A 9 0.92 7.70 13.03
N SER A 10 0.87 8.62 14.00
CA SER A 10 1.37 8.36 15.36
C SER A 10 0.59 7.26 16.06
N GLU A 11 -0.74 7.26 15.93
CA GLU A 11 -1.61 6.20 16.47
C GLU A 11 -1.33 4.84 15.79
N TRP A 12 -1.17 4.84 14.47
CA TRP A 12 -0.85 3.64 13.70
C TRP A 12 0.50 3.04 14.11
N ILE A 13 1.55 3.86 14.23
CA ILE A 13 2.87 3.43 14.71
C ILE A 13 2.79 2.83 16.13
N SER A 14 2.04 3.48 17.02
CA SER A 14 1.82 3.00 18.39
C SER A 14 1.12 1.63 18.40
N LYS A 15 0.07 1.43 17.59
CA LYS A 15 -0.62 0.14 17.44
C LYS A 15 0.30 -0.97 16.92
N LEU A 16 1.28 -0.63 16.09
CA LEU A 16 2.29 -1.56 15.59
C LEU A 16 3.42 -1.85 16.60
N GLY A 17 3.39 -1.24 17.79
CA GLY A 17 4.43 -1.38 18.79
C GLY A 17 5.77 -0.82 18.35
N LEU A 18 5.76 0.12 17.39
CA LEU A 18 6.96 0.78 16.89
C LEU A 18 7.20 2.03 17.77
N THR A 19 8.34 2.09 18.44
CA THR A 19 8.73 3.20 19.32
C THR A 19 10.06 3.79 18.87
N GLU A 20 10.31 5.05 19.23
CA GLU A 20 11.62 5.71 19.06
C GLU A 20 12.13 5.76 17.61
N LEU A 21 11.23 6.00 16.65
CA LEU A 21 11.61 6.09 15.25
C LEU A 21 12.37 7.42 14.95
N PRO A 22 13.43 7.40 14.11
CA PRO A 22 14.20 8.58 13.74
C PRO A 22 13.38 9.56 12.88
N MET A 23 13.62 10.87 13.01
CA MET A 23 12.90 11.87 12.20
C MET A 23 12.99 11.60 10.69
N ASN A 24 11.93 11.96 9.95
CA ASN A 24 11.82 11.81 8.49
C ASN A 24 11.84 10.36 7.97
N TRP A 25 11.50 9.39 8.83
CA TRP A 25 11.30 8.00 8.43
C TRP A 25 10.14 7.87 7.42
N VAL A 26 10.23 6.86 6.57
CA VAL A 26 9.14 6.46 5.68
C VAL A 26 9.02 4.94 5.70
N ILE A 27 7.81 4.42 5.89
CA ILE A 27 7.49 3.00 5.72
C ILE A 27 6.69 2.84 4.45
N SER A 28 6.97 1.80 3.66
CA SER A 28 6.16 1.44 2.50
C SER A 28 5.86 -0.05 2.47
N ILE A 29 4.64 -0.38 2.04
CA ILE A 29 4.14 -1.74 1.93
C ILE A 29 3.65 -1.93 0.51
N THR A 30 4.13 -2.97 -0.17
CA THR A 30 3.82 -3.23 -1.58
C THR A 30 3.18 -4.59 -1.74
N LEU A 31 2.06 -4.63 -2.47
CA LEU A 31 1.41 -5.85 -2.97
C LEU A 31 1.37 -5.82 -4.50
N SER A 32 1.32 -7.00 -5.10
CA SER A 32 1.18 -7.12 -6.55
C SER A 32 0.46 -8.40 -6.95
N THR A 33 -0.14 -8.39 -8.15
CA THR A 33 -0.72 -9.58 -8.79
C THR A 33 0.34 -10.50 -9.39
N VAL A 34 1.61 -10.11 -9.34
CA VAL A 34 2.78 -10.85 -9.84
C VAL A 34 3.91 -10.79 -8.82
N PRO A 35 4.90 -11.71 -8.86
CA PRO A 35 6.05 -11.65 -7.95
C PRO A 35 6.74 -10.29 -8.02
N ILE A 36 7.12 -9.75 -6.86
CA ILE A 36 7.64 -8.38 -6.77
C ILE A 36 8.99 -8.22 -7.51
N GLU A 37 9.78 -9.29 -7.61
CA GLU A 37 10.95 -9.37 -8.48
C GLU A 37 10.65 -9.06 -9.97
N HIS A 38 9.42 -9.28 -10.44
CA HIS A 38 9.01 -8.93 -11.81
C HIS A 38 8.81 -7.42 -11.98
N LEU A 39 8.39 -6.72 -10.92
CA LEU A 39 8.23 -5.27 -10.94
C LEU A 39 9.57 -4.55 -11.06
N PHE A 40 10.62 -5.11 -10.43
CA PHE A 40 11.93 -4.48 -10.35
C PHE A 40 12.93 -5.00 -11.39
N TYR A 41 13.03 -6.32 -11.58
CA TYR A 41 14.14 -6.94 -12.32
C TYR A 41 13.71 -7.64 -13.61
N LYS A 42 12.43 -7.99 -13.76
CA LYS A 42 11.91 -8.72 -14.93
C LYS A 42 10.71 -8.01 -15.56
N ARG A 43 10.84 -6.71 -15.85
CA ARG A 43 9.75 -5.89 -16.42
C ARG A 43 9.16 -6.49 -17.71
N ASN A 44 9.97 -7.13 -18.54
CA ASN A 44 9.50 -7.80 -19.77
C ASN A 44 8.58 -9.01 -19.52
N LYS A 45 8.45 -9.47 -18.26
CA LYS A 45 7.54 -10.56 -17.86
C LYS A 45 6.21 -10.05 -17.30
N LEU A 46 6.04 -8.74 -17.15
CA LEU A 46 4.79 -8.16 -16.68
C LEU A 46 3.76 -8.22 -17.81
N LYS A 47 2.62 -8.83 -17.51
CA LYS A 47 1.46 -8.70 -18.38
C LYS A 47 0.92 -7.28 -18.28
N PRO A 48 0.33 -6.71 -19.34
CA PRO A 48 -0.29 -5.36 -19.31
C PRO A 48 -1.24 -5.15 -18.13
N GLU A 49 -2.03 -6.17 -17.80
CA GLU A 49 -3.00 -6.15 -16.70
C GLU A 49 -2.39 -6.35 -15.30
N SER A 50 -1.07 -6.46 -15.17
CA SER A 50 -0.41 -6.61 -13.87
C SER A 50 -0.66 -5.36 -13.02
N ILE A 51 -0.95 -5.55 -11.75
CA ILE A 51 -1.30 -4.47 -10.83
C ILE A 51 -0.33 -4.45 -9.65
N LYS A 52 0.00 -3.24 -9.21
CA LYS A 52 0.83 -2.96 -8.04
C LYS A 52 0.07 -2.00 -7.12
N LEU A 53 -0.06 -2.38 -5.87
CA LEU A 53 -0.62 -1.55 -4.80
C LEU A 53 0.49 -1.20 -3.83
N ARG A 54 0.69 0.09 -3.55
CA ARG A 54 1.72 0.56 -2.63
C ARG A 54 1.13 1.52 -1.62
N LEU A 55 1.25 1.19 -0.34
CA LEU A 55 1.08 2.14 0.76
C LEU A 55 2.43 2.79 1.06
N SER A 56 2.45 4.11 1.20
CA SER A 56 3.59 4.90 1.66
C SER A 56 3.17 5.76 2.83
N VAL A 57 3.86 5.62 3.96
CA VAL A 57 3.57 6.31 5.22
C VAL A 57 4.80 7.12 5.64
N PRO A 58 4.82 8.43 5.41
CA PRO A 58 5.84 9.30 5.98
C PRO A 58 5.50 9.70 7.42
N GLU A 59 6.52 9.99 8.22
CA GLU A 59 6.39 10.46 9.62
C GLU A 59 5.43 11.65 9.80
N TYR A 60 5.35 12.55 8.81
CA TYR A 60 4.54 13.77 8.89
C TYR A 60 3.06 13.61 8.46
N GLY A 61 2.57 12.38 8.28
CA GLY A 61 1.13 12.13 8.18
C GLY A 61 0.52 12.05 6.77
N LEU A 62 1.18 12.55 5.73
CA LEU A 62 0.66 12.54 4.35
C LEU A 62 0.85 11.17 3.68
N TRP A 63 0.24 10.14 4.26
CA TRP A 63 0.28 8.80 3.69
C TRP A 63 -0.44 8.75 2.34
N CYS A 64 -0.08 7.78 1.51
CA CYS A 64 -0.69 7.58 0.21
C CYS A 64 -0.74 6.09 -0.09
N VAL A 65 -1.93 5.59 -0.45
CA VAL A 65 -2.09 4.29 -1.08
C VAL A 65 -2.23 4.53 -2.58
N GLN A 66 -1.35 3.95 -3.38
CA GLN A 66 -1.37 4.08 -4.84
C GLN A 66 -1.54 2.71 -5.49
N LEU A 67 -2.51 2.61 -6.38
CA LEU A 67 -2.78 1.43 -7.21
C LEU A 67 -2.44 1.78 -8.66
N ASP A 68 -1.44 1.10 -9.21
CA ASP A 68 -1.01 1.26 -10.59
C ASP A 68 -1.32 -0.01 -11.38
N ARG A 69 -1.87 0.14 -12.59
CA ARG A 69 -1.87 -0.91 -13.60
C ARG A 69 -0.66 -0.73 -14.51
N HIS A 70 0.00 -1.83 -14.88
CA HIS A 70 1.30 -1.79 -15.54
C HIS A 70 1.29 -1.11 -16.91
N ASP A 71 0.21 -1.24 -17.68
CA ASP A 71 0.01 -0.60 -18.98
C ASP A 71 -0.46 0.86 -18.91
N ASP A 72 -0.33 1.50 -17.73
CA ASP A 72 -0.77 2.86 -17.44
C ASP A 72 -2.27 3.12 -17.73
N LEU A 73 -3.06 2.05 -17.83
CA LEU A 73 -4.48 2.17 -18.14
C LEU A 73 -5.24 2.97 -17.08
N PHE A 74 -4.84 2.82 -15.81
CA PHE A 74 -5.30 3.67 -14.73
C PHE A 74 -4.27 3.74 -13.61
N GLN A 75 -4.37 4.83 -12.83
CA GLN A 75 -3.74 5.01 -11.55
C GLN A 75 -4.79 5.53 -10.55
N ALA A 76 -4.93 4.88 -9.40
CA ALA A 76 -5.82 5.31 -8.34
C ALA A 76 -5.03 5.59 -7.05
N GLN A 77 -5.43 6.62 -6.31
CA GLN A 77 -4.76 7.05 -5.09
C GLN A 77 -5.77 7.34 -3.98
N TRP A 78 -5.50 6.82 -2.79
CA TRP A 78 -6.20 7.16 -1.54
C TRP A 78 -5.23 7.89 -0.62
N ARG A 79 -5.72 8.95 0.00
CA ARG A 79 -4.94 9.86 0.86
C ARG A 79 -5.75 10.21 2.12
N PRO A 80 -5.10 10.81 3.14
CA PRO A 80 -5.80 11.27 4.33
C PRO A 80 -7.01 12.14 4.01
N ASN A 81 -7.94 12.20 4.97
CA ASN A 81 -9.20 12.96 4.86
C ASN A 81 -10.10 12.50 3.70
N SER A 82 -10.03 11.21 3.35
CA SER A 82 -10.84 10.61 2.28
C SER A 82 -10.63 11.24 0.89
N ASP A 83 -9.45 11.83 0.64
CA ASP A 83 -9.08 12.31 -0.71
C ASP A 83 -8.75 11.10 -1.59
N PHE A 84 -9.69 10.78 -2.48
CA PHE A 84 -9.55 9.74 -3.50
C PHE A 84 -9.41 10.38 -4.88
N ARG A 85 -8.45 9.88 -5.67
CA ARG A 85 -8.21 10.34 -7.04
C ARG A 85 -7.99 9.15 -7.96
N VAL A 86 -8.54 9.21 -9.16
CA VAL A 86 -8.28 8.25 -10.23
C VAL A 86 -7.92 8.99 -11.51
N GLN A 87 -6.85 8.55 -12.15
CA GLN A 87 -6.40 9.00 -13.47
C GLN A 87 -6.53 7.81 -14.42
N SER A 88 -7.20 8.01 -15.56
CA SER A 88 -7.34 7.01 -16.63
C SER A 88 -7.80 7.71 -17.89
N GLN A 89 -7.52 7.15 -19.07
CA GLN A 89 -8.12 7.61 -20.32
C GLN A 89 -9.50 6.98 -20.58
N GLN A 90 -9.86 5.90 -19.87
CA GLN A 90 -11.14 5.22 -20.06
C GLN A 90 -12.18 5.68 -19.05
N LEU A 91 -13.35 6.08 -19.56
CA LEU A 91 -14.50 6.49 -18.74
C LEU A 91 -14.93 5.42 -17.74
N LYS A 92 -14.73 4.13 -18.07
CA LYS A 92 -14.95 2.99 -17.17
C LYS A 92 -14.35 3.24 -15.78
N TYR A 93 -13.04 3.50 -15.72
CA TYR A 93 -12.33 3.67 -14.45
C TYR A 93 -12.61 5.01 -13.78
N GLN A 94 -12.98 6.04 -14.54
CA GLN A 94 -13.29 7.34 -13.94
C GLN A 94 -14.68 7.39 -13.28
N ARG A 95 -15.67 6.68 -13.84
CA ARG A 95 -17.09 6.89 -13.47
C ARG A 95 -17.88 5.63 -13.12
N PHE A 96 -17.47 4.48 -13.63
CA PHE A 96 -18.27 3.25 -13.53
C PHE A 96 -17.68 2.22 -12.57
N VAL A 97 -16.40 2.34 -12.25
CA VAL A 97 -15.77 1.55 -11.19
C VAL A 97 -16.17 2.15 -9.84
N GLU A 98 -16.82 1.34 -9.00
CA GLU A 98 -17.14 1.69 -7.62
C GLU A 98 -15.88 1.56 -6.76
N TRP A 99 -15.04 2.60 -6.80
CA TRP A 99 -13.79 2.59 -6.04
C TRP A 99 -14.07 2.52 -4.54
N PRO A 100 -13.40 1.60 -3.81
CA PRO A 100 -13.58 1.49 -2.38
C PRO A 100 -13.10 2.75 -1.68
N ARG A 101 -13.68 3.04 -0.50
CA ARG A 101 -13.25 4.15 0.33
C ARG A 101 -12.20 3.67 1.33
N LEU A 102 -11.27 4.57 1.66
CA LEU A 102 -10.31 4.37 2.73
C LEU A 102 -10.41 5.58 3.66
N HIS A 103 -10.93 5.38 4.87
CA HIS A 103 -11.12 6.47 5.83
C HIS A 103 -9.93 6.58 6.78
N SER A 104 -9.24 5.46 7.02
CA SER A 104 -8.04 5.44 7.86
C SER A 104 -6.95 4.53 7.30
N LEU A 105 -5.70 4.89 7.56
CA LEU A 105 -4.50 4.07 7.35
C LEU A 105 -4.64 2.66 7.93
N SER A 106 -5.30 2.52 9.10
CA SER A 106 -5.49 1.22 9.76
C SER A 106 -6.36 0.27 8.94
N GLU A 107 -7.20 0.79 8.03
CA GLU A 107 -8.11 0.02 7.17
C GLU A 107 -7.42 -0.50 5.89
N PHE A 108 -6.13 -0.22 5.68
CA PHE A 108 -5.41 -0.66 4.48
C PHE A 108 -5.58 -2.15 4.15
N PRO A 109 -5.48 -3.12 5.09
CA PRO A 109 -5.70 -4.53 4.78
C PRO A 109 -7.10 -4.83 4.22
N ARG A 110 -8.13 -4.12 4.72
CA ARG A 110 -9.51 -4.24 4.22
C ARG A 110 -9.64 -3.66 2.81
N LEU A 111 -9.00 -2.53 2.55
CA LEU A 111 -8.97 -1.92 1.21
C LEU A 111 -8.45 -2.90 0.16
N VAL A 112 -7.44 -3.72 0.48
CA VAL A 112 -6.92 -4.73 -0.46
C VAL A 112 -8.05 -5.66 -0.93
N ALA A 113 -8.81 -6.24 0.00
CA ALA A 113 -9.90 -7.16 -0.32
C ALA A 113 -11.03 -6.47 -1.11
N ASP A 114 -11.30 -5.20 -0.81
CA ASP A 114 -12.33 -4.44 -1.54
C ASP A 114 -11.87 -4.07 -2.96
N ILE A 115 -10.59 -3.79 -3.17
CA ILE A 115 -9.99 -3.62 -4.51
C ILE A 115 -10.07 -4.92 -5.32
N GLU A 116 -9.74 -6.07 -4.72
CA GLU A 116 -9.83 -7.38 -5.38
C GLU A 116 -11.23 -7.67 -5.92
N LYS A 117 -12.27 -7.38 -5.11
CA LYS A 117 -13.66 -7.52 -5.54
C LYS A 117 -14.02 -6.52 -6.63
N CYS A 118 -13.71 -5.24 -6.40
CA CYS A 118 -14.04 -4.13 -7.30
C CYS A 118 -13.48 -4.34 -8.72
N LEU A 119 -12.23 -4.82 -8.81
CA LEU A 119 -11.55 -5.01 -10.09
C LEU A 119 -11.55 -6.46 -10.59
N SER A 120 -12.12 -7.40 -9.82
CA SER A 120 -12.08 -8.84 -10.10
C SER A 120 -10.65 -9.37 -10.31
N ILE A 121 -9.73 -8.97 -9.43
CA ILE A 121 -8.32 -9.39 -9.42
C ILE A 121 -7.98 -10.13 -8.13
N ARG A 122 -6.78 -10.71 -8.07
CA ARG A 122 -6.22 -11.23 -6.81
C ARG A 122 -4.76 -10.81 -6.67
N PHE A 123 -4.43 -10.20 -5.54
CA PHE A 123 -3.05 -9.97 -5.17
C PHE A 123 -2.42 -11.29 -4.71
N LEU A 124 -1.10 -11.41 -4.89
CA LEU A 124 -0.36 -12.44 -4.19
C LEU A 124 -0.47 -12.17 -2.69
N ARG A 125 -0.63 -13.23 -1.89
CA ARG A 125 -0.64 -13.16 -0.41
C ARG A 125 0.78 -13.00 0.14
N HIS A 126 1.53 -12.08 -0.46
CA HIS A 126 2.88 -11.68 -0.12
C HIS A 126 2.96 -10.16 -0.16
N VAL A 127 3.52 -9.57 0.89
CA VAL A 127 3.79 -8.13 0.98
C VAL A 127 5.30 -7.90 1.07
N ASP A 128 5.81 -6.90 0.37
CA ASP A 128 7.16 -6.41 0.62
C ASP A 128 7.12 -5.12 1.46
N ILE A 129 7.91 -5.10 2.52
CA ILE A 129 8.13 -3.92 3.34
C ILE A 129 9.43 -3.24 2.90
N GLY A 130 9.32 -2.00 2.50
CA GLY A 130 10.46 -1.11 2.30
C GLY A 130 10.43 0.01 3.33
N ALA A 131 11.60 0.52 3.71
CA ALA A 131 11.66 1.67 4.59
C ALA A 131 12.83 2.59 4.28
N ARG A 132 12.71 3.85 4.69
CA ARG A 132 13.77 4.86 4.64
C ARG A 132 14.10 5.30 6.06
N LEU A 133 15.40 5.35 6.39
CA LEU A 133 15.92 5.65 7.73
C LEU A 133 15.47 4.64 8.82
N LEU A 134 14.95 3.47 8.42
CA LEU A 134 14.58 2.37 9.29
C LEU A 134 15.13 1.08 8.70
N ASP A 135 15.30 0.07 9.55
CA ASP A 135 15.63 -1.27 9.11
C ASP A 135 14.38 -2.00 8.61
N SER A 136 14.27 -2.18 7.29
CA SER A 136 13.17 -2.91 6.67
C SER A 136 13.12 -4.38 7.05
N GLU A 137 14.28 -4.99 7.34
CA GLU A 137 14.33 -6.38 7.79
C GLU A 137 13.72 -6.52 9.18
N MET A 138 14.04 -5.62 10.10
CA MET A 138 13.41 -5.57 11.43
C MET A 138 11.88 -5.39 11.32
N LEU A 139 11.42 -4.47 10.47
CA LEU A 139 9.98 -4.28 10.24
C LEU A 139 9.31 -5.53 9.66
N SER A 140 9.96 -6.23 8.73
CA SER A 140 9.41 -7.47 8.14
C SER A 140 9.23 -8.62 9.14
N ARG A 141 9.98 -8.57 10.25
CA ARG A 141 9.91 -9.55 11.34
C ARG A 141 9.01 -9.10 12.51
N ASN A 142 8.45 -7.89 12.45
CA ASN A 142 7.59 -7.37 13.51
C ASN A 142 6.24 -8.10 13.51
N LYS A 143 5.91 -8.74 14.64
CA LYS A 143 4.69 -9.53 14.81
C LYS A 143 3.41 -8.70 14.66
N SER A 144 3.36 -7.49 15.20
CA SER A 144 2.19 -6.62 15.11
C SER A 144 1.92 -6.18 13.66
N ILE A 145 2.98 -5.95 12.88
CA ILE A 145 2.85 -5.68 11.44
C ILE A 145 2.30 -6.91 10.72
N PHE A 146 2.80 -8.11 11.04
CA PHE A 146 2.28 -9.36 10.47
C PHE A 146 0.80 -9.58 10.80
N GLU A 147 0.41 -9.42 12.06
CA GLU A 147 -0.98 -9.59 12.50
C GLU A 147 -1.92 -8.58 11.83
N TRP A 148 -1.47 -7.33 11.68
CA TRP A 148 -2.23 -6.29 10.98
C TRP A 148 -2.40 -6.62 9.48
N LEU A 149 -1.37 -7.16 8.82
CA LEU A 149 -1.41 -7.51 7.39
C LEU A 149 -1.98 -8.91 7.09
N ALA A 150 -2.19 -9.75 8.10
CA ALA A 150 -2.74 -11.11 7.95
C ALA A 150 -4.01 -11.22 7.09
N PRO A 151 -4.95 -10.25 7.08
CA PRO A 151 -6.09 -10.30 6.17
C PRO A 151 -5.70 -10.37 4.69
N CYS A 152 -4.61 -9.71 4.28
CA CYS A 152 -4.18 -9.60 2.89
C CYS A 152 -2.83 -10.27 2.56
N ALA A 153 -2.09 -10.80 3.54
CA ALA A 153 -0.80 -11.43 3.33
C ALA A 153 -0.58 -12.65 4.22
N ASP A 154 0.06 -13.67 3.68
CA ASP A 154 0.53 -14.86 4.41
C ASP A 154 2.04 -14.82 4.66
N THR A 155 2.76 -14.04 3.85
CA THR A 155 4.22 -13.92 3.91
C THR A 155 4.64 -12.45 3.76
N ILE A 156 5.76 -12.11 4.40
CA ILE A 156 6.33 -10.76 4.38
C ILE A 156 7.79 -10.85 3.91
N GLY A 157 8.11 -10.09 2.87
CA GLY A 157 9.46 -9.82 2.40
C GLY A 157 9.92 -8.43 2.82
N HIS A 158 11.17 -8.12 2.49
CA HIS A 158 11.69 -6.76 2.61
C HIS A 158 12.45 -6.37 1.34
N THR A 159 12.34 -5.10 0.99
CA THR A 159 13.10 -4.52 -0.12
C THR A 159 14.24 -3.68 0.45
N MET A 160 15.48 -4.05 0.12
CA MET A 160 16.63 -3.18 0.38
C MET A 160 16.50 -1.94 -0.51
N GLN A 161 16.27 -0.76 0.07
CA GLN A 161 16.44 0.48 -0.67
C GLN A 161 17.93 0.72 -0.84
N SER A 162 18.41 0.67 -2.08
CA SER A 162 19.73 1.14 -2.51
C SER A 162 19.79 2.67 -2.53
#